data_AF-A0A8J3K6X9-F1
#
_entry.id   AF-A0A8J3K6X9-F1
#
_cell.length_a   1.000
_cell.length_b   1.000
_cell.length_c   1.000
_cell.angle_alpha   90.00
_cell.angle_beta   90.00
_cell.angle_gamma   90.00
#
_symmetry.space_group_name_H-M   'P 1'
#
loop_
_entity.id
_entity.type
_entity.pdbx_description
1 polymer ?
#
loop_
_entity_poly.entity_id
_entity_poly.type
_entity_poly.pdbx_seq_one_letter_code
_entity_poly.pdbx_strand_id
1 'polypeptide(L)'
;MCIGTSLHADIRVSVQDRSAPDRVAGHLAVGILVDADAVLVPRPSPELLDPSRDLEIVVFPTDLAEHTPVDVLTGWKWSRFALRGQEKQPTAAIAKLAHHATYGAQIGEVDSGELARLTAELDGDLWAALTRLEAVPPGIGEIDPALLARLGEVERAQRVPRRAEHSFDSYEAMTDGFCIFFCFCHPHHPRSKP
;
A
#
# COMPACT_ATOMS: atom_id res chain seq x y z
N MET A 1 -1.92 9.66 23.11
CA MET A 1 -2.15 10.26 21.78
C MET A 1 -1.30 9.44 20.81
N CYS A 2 -1.88 8.42 20.18
CA CYS A 2 -1.17 7.59 19.20
C CYS A 2 -1.23 8.34 17.87
N ILE A 3 -0.09 8.83 17.44
CA ILE A 3 0.06 9.62 16.23
C ILE A 3 -0.18 8.68 15.05
N GLY A 4 -1.29 8.87 14.34
CA GLY A 4 -1.48 8.35 12.98
C GLY A 4 -0.57 9.13 12.03
N THR A 5 0.73 8.86 12.09
CA THR A 5 1.69 9.34 11.09
C THR A 5 1.69 8.33 9.96
N SER A 6 0.90 8.60 8.93
CA SER A 6 1.10 7.97 7.62
C SER A 6 2.55 8.21 7.19
N LEU A 7 3.26 7.15 6.81
CA LEU A 7 4.62 7.30 6.29
C LEU A 7 4.57 7.96 4.91
N HIS A 8 5.26 9.08 4.74
CA HIS A 8 5.53 9.67 3.44
C HIS A 8 6.79 9.04 2.86
N ALA A 9 6.61 8.05 1.98
CA ALA A 9 7.67 7.38 1.25
C ALA A 9 7.29 7.31 -0.23
N ASP A 10 8.29 7.18 -1.11
CA ASP A 10 8.04 6.81 -2.49
C ASP A 10 7.63 5.33 -2.53
N ILE A 11 6.34 5.07 -2.76
CA ILE A 11 5.77 3.72 -2.70
C ILE A 11 5.32 3.23 -4.08
N ARG A 12 5.18 1.91 -4.19
CA ARG A 12 4.59 1.19 -5.29
C ARG A 12 3.44 0.35 -4.76
N VAL A 13 2.40 0.23 -5.57
CA VAL A 13 1.23 -0.60 -5.27
C VAL A 13 1.11 -1.64 -6.36
N SER A 14 1.27 -2.90 -5.99
CA SER A 14 1.10 -4.04 -6.87
C SER A 14 -0.17 -4.78 -6.51
N VAL A 15 -1.09 -4.95 -7.46
CA VAL A 15 -2.17 -5.91 -7.34
C VAL A 15 -1.65 -7.27 -7.79
N GLN A 16 -1.79 -8.27 -6.94
CA GLN A 16 -1.21 -9.59 -7.16
C GLN A 16 -2.25 -10.72 -7.06
N ASP A 17 -2.01 -11.77 -7.84
CA ASP A 17 -2.62 -13.07 -7.62
C ASP A 17 -1.88 -13.78 -6.48
N ARG A 18 -2.59 -14.01 -5.37
CA ARG A 18 -2.05 -14.68 -4.19
C ARG A 18 -1.71 -16.15 -4.41
N SER A 19 -2.29 -16.77 -5.44
CA SER A 19 -2.02 -18.16 -5.79
C SER A 19 -0.75 -18.35 -6.63
N ALA A 20 -0.12 -17.26 -7.06
CA ALA A 20 1.11 -17.31 -7.86
C ALA A 20 2.31 -17.83 -7.05
N PRO A 21 3.32 -18.44 -7.73
CA PRO A 21 4.47 -19.04 -7.04
C PRO A 21 5.40 -18.02 -6.37
N ASP A 22 5.41 -16.78 -6.84
CA ASP A 22 6.20 -15.67 -6.29
C ASP A 22 5.59 -14.31 -6.62
N ARG A 23 6.18 -13.23 -6.07
CA ARG A 23 5.73 -11.84 -6.25
C ARG A 23 5.83 -11.33 -7.69
N VAL A 24 6.76 -11.86 -8.47
CA VAL A 24 6.96 -11.46 -9.87
C VAL A 24 5.84 -12.05 -10.73
N ALA A 25 5.63 -13.35 -10.62
CA ALA A 25 4.57 -14.07 -11.32
C ALA A 25 3.17 -13.65 -10.86
N GLY A 26 3.04 -13.21 -9.60
CA GLY A 26 1.78 -12.74 -9.05
C GLY A 26 1.36 -11.35 -9.54
N HIS A 27 2.29 -10.51 -10.01
CA HIS A 27 1.95 -9.14 -10.42
C HIS A 27 1.00 -9.11 -11.61
N LEU A 28 -0.21 -8.57 -11.40
CA LEU A 28 -1.24 -8.44 -12.44
C LEU A 28 -1.42 -7.00 -12.92
N ALA A 29 -1.32 -6.04 -12.00
CA ALA A 29 -1.55 -4.64 -12.30
C ALA A 29 -0.85 -3.72 -11.30
N VAL A 30 -0.57 -2.51 -11.77
CA VAL A 30 -0.15 -1.39 -10.93
C VAL A 30 -1.39 -0.70 -10.37
N GLY A 31 -1.37 -0.42 -9.07
CA GLY A 31 -2.36 0.41 -8.40
C GLY A 31 -1.81 1.79 -8.03
N ILE A 32 -2.73 2.66 -7.60
CA ILE A 32 -2.45 3.94 -6.97
C ILE A 32 -3.20 3.94 -5.65
N LEU A 33 -2.50 4.15 -4.53
CA LEU A 33 -3.16 4.34 -3.24
C LEU A 33 -3.84 5.71 -3.23
N VAL A 34 -5.16 5.77 -3.32
CA VAL A 34 -5.93 7.03 -3.37
C VAL A 34 -6.45 7.46 -2.00
N ASP A 35 -6.47 6.53 -1.05
CA ASP A 35 -6.71 6.75 0.37
C ASP A 35 -6.03 5.62 1.14
N ALA A 36 -5.89 5.73 2.47
CA ALA A 36 -5.31 4.68 3.30
C ALA A 36 -6.06 3.34 3.18
N ASP A 37 -7.34 3.34 2.78
CA ASP A 37 -8.16 2.13 2.62
C ASP A 37 -8.57 1.86 1.16
N ALA A 38 -8.01 2.56 0.16
CA ALA A 38 -8.50 2.51 -1.21
C ALA A 38 -7.38 2.53 -2.26
N VAL A 39 -7.43 1.56 -3.18
CA VAL A 39 -6.51 1.49 -4.32
C VAL A 39 -7.28 1.63 -5.62
N LEU A 40 -6.87 2.59 -6.44
CA LEU A 40 -7.32 2.77 -7.81
C LEU A 40 -6.41 1.96 -8.74
N VAL A 41 -7.01 1.18 -9.64
CA VAL A 41 -6.32 0.54 -10.76
C VAL A 41 -6.86 1.17 -12.04
N PRO A 42 -6.13 2.13 -12.64
CA PRO A 42 -6.49 2.66 -13.94
C PRO A 42 -6.28 1.59 -15.01
N ARG A 43 -7.27 1.38 -15.89
CA ARG A 43 -7.24 0.33 -16.92
C ARG A 43 -6.99 -1.08 -16.32
N PRO A 44 -7.90 -1.60 -15.50
CA PRO A 44 -7.78 -2.94 -14.93
C PRO A 44 -7.74 -4.02 -16.02
N SER A 45 -6.85 -5.00 -15.86
CA SER A 45 -6.76 -6.14 -16.76
C SER A 45 -7.96 -7.09 -16.60
N PRO A 46 -8.30 -7.91 -17.61
CA PRO A 46 -9.36 -8.91 -17.49
C PRO A 46 -9.14 -9.89 -16.32
N GLU A 47 -7.90 -10.23 -16.01
CA GLU A 47 -7.51 -11.12 -14.91
C GLU A 47 -7.91 -10.52 -13.55
N LEU A 48 -7.75 -9.21 -13.36
CA LEU A 48 -8.18 -8.52 -12.14
C LEU A 48 -9.71 -8.53 -11.98
N LEU A 49 -10.44 -8.66 -13.08
CA LEU A 49 -11.91 -8.70 -13.10
C LEU A 49 -12.47 -10.13 -12.96
N ASP A 50 -11.63 -11.15 -12.87
CA ASP A 50 -12.05 -12.53 -12.67
C ASP A 50 -12.42 -12.77 -11.19
N PRO A 51 -13.69 -13.05 -10.86
CA PRO A 51 -14.11 -13.27 -9.47
C PRO A 51 -13.56 -14.56 -8.85
N SER A 52 -12.96 -15.44 -9.64
CA SER A 52 -12.33 -16.68 -9.14
C SER A 52 -10.88 -16.47 -8.68
N ARG A 53 -10.27 -15.32 -8.98
CA ARG A 53 -8.90 -15.00 -8.56
C ARG A 53 -8.87 -14.59 -7.09
N ASP A 54 -7.89 -15.12 -6.36
CA ASP A 54 -7.57 -14.67 -5.00
C ASP A 54 -6.60 -13.51 -5.09
N LEU A 55 -7.12 -12.28 -4.99
CA LEU A 55 -6.35 -11.05 -5.19
C LEU A 55 -5.88 -10.46 -3.87
N GLU A 56 -4.63 -10.01 -3.86
CA GLU A 56 -4.06 -9.20 -2.78
C GLU A 56 -3.44 -7.91 -3.31
N ILE A 57 -3.33 -6.91 -2.45
CA ILE A 57 -2.71 -5.62 -2.71
C ILE A 57 -1.43 -5.58 -1.89
N VAL A 58 -0.30 -5.36 -2.56
CA VAL A 58 0.99 -5.19 -1.91
C VAL A 58 1.44 -3.75 -2.05
N VAL A 59 1.57 -3.04 -0.92
CA VAL A 59 2.07 -1.66 -0.86
C VAL A 59 3.45 -1.67 -0.23
N PHE A 60 4.43 -1.11 -0.93
CA PHE A 60 5.83 -1.18 -0.51
C PHE A 60 6.62 0.03 -0.99
N PRO A 61 7.68 0.45 -0.29
CA PRO A 61 8.55 1.54 -0.71
C PRO A 61 9.47 1.09 -1.84
N THR A 62 9.93 2.02 -2.67
CA THR A 62 10.97 1.75 -3.68
C THR A 62 12.33 1.44 -3.05
N ASP A 63 12.65 2.11 -1.93
CA ASP A 63 13.81 1.80 -1.11
C ASP A 63 13.48 0.70 -0.08
N LEU A 64 13.60 -0.56 -0.52
CA LEU A 64 13.38 -1.73 0.31
C LEU A 64 14.53 -1.96 1.29
N ALA A 65 14.40 -1.41 2.50
CA ALA A 65 15.20 -1.80 3.66
C ALA A 65 14.46 -2.83 4.53
N GLU A 66 15.20 -3.62 5.32
CA GLU A 66 14.61 -4.68 6.15
C GLU A 66 13.53 -4.19 7.12
N HIS A 67 13.58 -2.92 7.52
CA HIS A 67 12.69 -2.33 8.52
C HIS A 67 11.60 -1.45 7.92
N THR A 68 11.58 -1.28 6.59
CA THR A 68 10.52 -0.49 5.96
C THR A 68 9.28 -1.38 5.80
N PRO A 69 8.09 -0.93 6.24
CA PRO A 69 6.89 -1.74 6.17
C PRO A 69 6.57 -2.25 4.77
N VAL A 70 6.12 -3.49 4.66
CA VAL A 70 5.47 -4.02 3.46
C VAL A 70 4.06 -4.39 3.85
N ASP A 71 3.07 -3.68 3.31
CA ASP A 71 1.68 -3.99 3.59
C ASP A 71 1.20 -5.03 2.57
N VAL A 72 0.83 -6.22 3.04
CA VAL A 72 0.13 -7.24 2.25
C VAL A 72 -1.32 -7.25 2.69
N LEU A 73 -2.20 -6.68 1.87
CA LEU A 73 -3.57 -6.34 2.21
C LEU A 73 -4.56 -7.09 1.32
N THR A 74 -5.70 -7.46 1.87
CA THR A 74 -6.80 -8.04 1.10
C THR A 74 -7.82 -6.95 0.73
N GLY A 75 -8.34 -7.01 -0.49
CA GLY A 75 -9.50 -6.20 -0.88
C GLY A 75 -10.78 -6.84 -0.37
N TRP A 76 -11.61 -6.10 0.37
CA TRP A 76 -12.94 -6.60 0.79
C TRP A 76 -14.04 -6.29 -0.23
N LYS A 77 -13.81 -5.30 -1.11
CA LYS A 77 -14.73 -4.94 -2.19
C LYS A 77 -14.00 -4.40 -3.40
N TRP A 78 -14.37 -4.89 -4.57
CA TRP A 78 -13.93 -4.36 -5.87
C TRP A 78 -15.10 -3.64 -6.57
N SER A 79 -14.88 -2.40 -6.99
CA SER A 79 -15.86 -1.60 -7.73
C SER A 79 -15.31 -1.32 -9.13
N ARG A 80 -16.10 -1.59 -10.16
CA ARG A 80 -15.73 -1.36 -11.56
C ARG A 80 -16.41 -0.09 -12.06
N PHE A 81 -15.65 0.75 -12.77
CA PHE A 81 -16.15 1.99 -13.35
C PHE A 81 -16.03 1.90 -14.86
N ALA A 82 -17.17 1.87 -15.54
CA ALA A 82 -17.26 1.78 -16.99
C ALA A 82 -18.33 2.72 -17.50
N LEU A 83 -18.17 3.20 -18.73
CA LEU A 83 -19.26 3.85 -19.46
C LEU A 83 -20.31 2.82 -19.86
N ARG A 84 -21.56 3.26 -19.97
CA ARG A 84 -22.66 2.41 -20.45
C ARG A 84 -22.35 1.90 -21.85
N GLY A 85 -22.49 0.59 -22.07
CA GLY A 85 -22.12 -0.10 -23.31
C GLY A 85 -20.64 -0.48 -23.42
N GLN A 86 -19.82 -0.13 -22.44
CA GLN A 86 -18.38 -0.48 -22.35
C GLN A 86 -18.07 -1.30 -21.08
N GLU A 87 -19.06 -1.99 -20.51
CA GLU A 87 -18.93 -2.70 -19.23
C GLU A 87 -17.87 -3.82 -19.25
N LYS A 88 -17.51 -4.31 -20.45
CA LYS A 88 -16.45 -5.30 -20.64
C LYS A 88 -15.03 -4.72 -20.59
N GLN A 89 -14.89 -3.40 -20.69
CA GLN A 89 -13.62 -2.69 -20.68
C GLN A 89 -13.73 -1.49 -19.73
N PRO A 90 -13.81 -1.73 -18.41
CA PRO A 90 -13.91 -0.64 -17.44
C PRO A 90 -12.68 0.27 -17.52
N THR A 91 -12.93 1.57 -17.43
CA THR A 91 -11.90 2.62 -17.36
C THR A 91 -11.07 2.50 -16.08
N ALA A 92 -11.70 2.04 -14.99
CA ALA A 92 -11.02 1.87 -13.72
C ALA A 92 -11.64 0.75 -12.87
N ALA A 93 -10.84 0.22 -11.94
CA ALA A 93 -11.33 -0.52 -10.80
C ALA A 93 -10.84 0.14 -9.50
N ILE A 94 -11.64 0.07 -8.44
CA ILE A 94 -11.23 0.48 -7.09
C ILE A 94 -11.37 -0.71 -6.15
N ALA A 95 -10.27 -1.06 -5.49
CA ALA A 95 -10.24 -1.98 -4.37
C ALA A 95 -10.40 -1.21 -3.07
N LYS A 96 -11.38 -1.57 -2.25
CA LYS A 96 -11.44 -1.16 -0.85
C LYS A 96 -10.76 -2.21 0.02
N LEU A 97 -9.82 -1.77 0.84
CA LEU A 97 -8.90 -2.60 1.63
C LEU A 97 -9.52 -2.98 2.97
N ALA A 98 -9.34 -4.23 3.40
CA ALA A 98 -9.91 -4.74 4.66
C ALA A 98 -9.28 -4.08 5.89
N HIS A 99 -8.04 -3.59 5.73
CA HIS A 99 -7.29 -2.83 6.71
C HIS A 99 -6.64 -1.64 6.02
N HIS A 100 -6.41 -0.58 6.79
CA HIS A 100 -5.70 0.59 6.26
C HIS A 100 -4.24 0.22 5.97
N ALA A 101 -3.74 0.73 4.85
CA ALA A 101 -2.32 0.79 4.57
C ALA A 101 -1.61 1.70 5.57
N THR A 102 -0.34 1.40 5.81
CA THR A 102 0.58 2.20 6.63
C THR A 102 0.92 3.54 5.96
N TYR A 103 0.77 3.60 4.64
CA TYR A 103 1.18 4.71 3.79
C TYR A 103 0.04 5.70 3.49
N GLY A 104 0.41 6.95 3.19
CA GLY A 104 -0.52 7.97 2.74
C GLY A 104 -0.88 7.86 1.25
N ALA A 105 -1.96 8.53 0.85
CA ALA A 105 -2.38 8.61 -0.54
C ALA A 105 -1.26 9.17 -1.45
N GLN A 106 -1.22 8.65 -2.68
CA GLN A 106 -0.25 9.03 -3.73
C GLN A 106 -0.84 9.97 -4.77
N ILE A 107 -2.14 10.25 -4.69
CA ILE A 107 -2.84 11.11 -5.64
C ILE A 107 -2.96 12.53 -5.07
N GLY A 108 -2.64 13.52 -5.89
CA GLY A 108 -2.87 14.94 -5.60
C GLY A 108 -4.31 15.36 -5.84
N GLU A 109 -4.59 16.64 -5.62
CA GLU A 109 -5.87 17.24 -6.00
C GLU A 109 -6.02 17.30 -7.52
N VAL A 110 -7.19 16.93 -8.03
CA VAL A 110 -7.48 16.91 -9.47
C VAL A 110 -8.84 17.52 -9.73
N ASP A 111 -8.92 18.43 -10.71
CA ASP A 111 -10.22 18.90 -11.20
C ASP A 111 -10.94 17.78 -11.98
N SER A 112 -12.17 17.47 -11.53
CA SER A 112 -12.95 16.39 -12.11
C SER A 112 -13.35 16.62 -13.58
N GLY A 113 -13.56 17.88 -13.98
CA GLY A 113 -13.90 18.23 -15.36
C GLY A 113 -12.70 18.05 -16.28
N GLU A 114 -11.52 18.47 -15.84
CA GLU A 114 -10.29 18.30 -16.58
C GLU A 114 -9.87 16.83 -16.71
N LEU A 115 -9.99 16.05 -15.63
CA LEU A 115 -9.75 14.60 -15.66
C LEU A 115 -10.68 13.90 -16.65
N ALA A 116 -11.98 14.24 -16.63
CA ALA A 116 -12.94 13.67 -17.57
C ALA A 116 -12.61 14.02 -19.02
N ARG A 117 -12.28 15.29 -19.30
CA ARG A 117 -11.89 15.76 -20.63
C ARG A 117 -10.65 15.04 -21.14
N LEU A 118 -9.57 14.99 -20.35
CA LEU A 118 -8.33 14.33 -20.76
C LEU A 118 -8.48 12.82 -20.91
N THR A 119 -9.25 12.17 -20.02
CA THR A 119 -9.55 10.73 -20.15
C THR A 119 -10.29 10.45 -21.46
N ALA A 120 -11.23 11.31 -21.86
CA ALA A 120 -11.92 11.18 -23.14
C ALA A 120 -10.99 11.44 -24.35
N GLU A 121 -10.11 12.44 -24.28
CA GLU A 121 -9.13 12.74 -25.33
C GLU A 121 -8.08 11.63 -25.52
N LEU A 122 -7.87 10.82 -24.48
CA LEU A 122 -6.92 9.70 -24.45
C LEU A 122 -7.64 8.35 -24.58
N ASP A 123 -8.79 8.31 -25.24
CA ASP A 123 -9.55 7.08 -25.54
C ASP A 123 -9.85 6.22 -24.29
N GLY A 124 -10.14 6.85 -23.17
CA GLY A 124 -10.42 6.18 -21.90
C GLY A 124 -9.18 5.79 -21.09
N ASP A 125 -7.98 6.24 -21.47
CA ASP A 125 -6.75 6.01 -20.70
C ASP A 125 -6.69 6.91 -19.46
N LEU A 126 -7.29 6.44 -18.37
CA LEU A 126 -7.25 7.15 -17.08
C LEU A 126 -5.81 7.27 -16.53
N TRP A 127 -4.94 6.29 -16.77
CA TRP A 127 -3.55 6.35 -16.32
C TRP A 127 -2.81 7.51 -16.99
N ALA A 128 -2.92 7.59 -18.32
CA ALA A 128 -2.31 8.66 -19.09
C ALA A 128 -2.90 10.03 -18.74
N ALA A 129 -4.20 10.12 -18.46
CA ALA A 129 -4.83 11.35 -18.01
C ALA A 129 -4.29 11.83 -16.65
N LEU A 130 -4.20 10.93 -15.66
CA LEU A 130 -3.63 11.22 -14.34
C LEU A 130 -2.16 11.63 -14.43
N THR A 131 -1.37 10.93 -15.25
CA THR A 131 0.04 11.27 -15.47
C THR A 131 0.19 12.65 -16.11
N ARG A 132 -0.63 12.97 -17.12
CA ARG A 132 -0.57 14.25 -17.83
C ARG A 132 -1.01 15.44 -16.97
N LEU A 133 -1.88 15.20 -16.00
CA LEU A 133 -2.28 16.19 -15.00
C LEU A 133 -1.28 16.33 -13.85
N GLU A 134 -0.19 15.56 -13.86
CA GLU A 134 0.76 15.47 -12.75
C GLU A 134 0.06 15.12 -11.42
N ALA A 135 -1.09 14.45 -11.50
CA ALA A 135 -1.92 14.05 -10.36
C ALA A 135 -1.26 12.94 -9.53
N VAL A 136 -0.28 12.25 -10.11
CA VAL A 136 0.48 11.19 -9.48
C VAL A 136 1.97 11.44 -9.68
N PRO A 137 2.84 11.03 -8.74
CA PRO A 137 4.29 11.14 -8.90
C PRO A 137 4.81 10.48 -10.18
N PRO A 138 5.83 11.05 -10.83
CA PRO A 138 6.46 10.42 -11.99
C PRO A 138 7.06 9.06 -11.60
N GLY A 139 6.95 8.08 -12.50
CA GLY A 139 7.49 6.73 -12.28
C GLY A 139 6.73 5.86 -11.28
N ILE A 140 5.60 6.32 -10.72
CA ILE A 140 4.76 5.55 -9.78
C ILE A 140 4.30 4.21 -10.35
N GLY A 141 4.15 4.11 -11.68
CA GLY A 141 3.75 2.89 -12.36
C GLY A 141 4.89 1.97 -12.76
N GLU A 142 6.13 2.35 -12.47
CA GLU A 142 7.29 1.53 -12.77
C GLU A 142 7.51 0.56 -11.61
N ILE A 143 7.19 -0.72 -11.86
CA ILE A 143 7.46 -1.83 -10.94
C ILE A 143 8.45 -2.78 -11.62
N ASP A 144 9.70 -2.73 -11.15
CA ASP A 144 10.78 -3.60 -11.63
C ASP A 144 10.59 -5.04 -11.11
N PRO A 145 10.63 -6.07 -11.98
CA PRO A 145 10.64 -7.47 -11.55
C PRO A 145 11.73 -7.80 -10.52
N ALA A 146 12.92 -7.19 -10.59
CA ALA A 146 13.97 -7.39 -9.60
C ALA A 146 13.58 -6.84 -8.22
N LEU A 147 12.84 -5.72 -8.20
CA LEU A 147 12.29 -5.15 -6.98
C LEU A 147 11.22 -6.06 -6.38
N LEU A 148 10.34 -6.64 -7.20
CA LEU A 148 9.34 -7.63 -6.75
C LEU A 148 9.97 -8.90 -6.20
N ALA A 149 11.05 -9.40 -6.82
CA ALA A 149 11.78 -10.55 -6.30
C ALA A 149 12.34 -10.27 -4.89
N ARG A 150 13.00 -9.12 -4.72
CA ARG A 150 13.54 -8.67 -3.42
C ARG A 150 12.44 -8.41 -2.39
N LEU A 151 11.30 -7.86 -2.81
CA LEU A 151 10.12 -7.68 -1.96
C LEU A 151 9.68 -9.01 -1.32
N GLY A 152 9.63 -10.08 -2.10
CA GLY A 152 9.30 -11.41 -1.59
C GLY A 152 10.29 -11.96 -0.56
N GLU A 153 11.56 -11.53 -0.60
CA GLU A 153 12.55 -11.88 0.42
C GLU A 153 12.36 -11.07 1.71
N VAL A 154 12.21 -9.74 1.58
CA VAL A 154 12.00 -8.82 2.70
C VAL A 154 10.72 -9.18 3.46
N GLU A 155 9.62 -9.41 2.74
CA GLU A 155 8.32 -9.75 3.31
C GLU A 155 8.36 -11.08 4.08
N ARG A 156 9.04 -12.10 3.53
CA ARG A 156 9.29 -13.36 4.26
C ARG A 156 10.12 -13.15 5.53
N ALA A 157 11.15 -12.30 5.48
CA ALA A 157 11.96 -11.99 6.65
C ALA A 157 11.16 -11.24 7.73
N GLN A 158 10.26 -10.33 7.33
CA GLN A 158 9.39 -9.58 8.25
C GLN A 158 8.34 -10.45 8.94
N ARG A 159 7.90 -11.55 8.32
CA ARG A 159 6.99 -12.53 8.95
C ARG A 159 7.63 -13.35 10.06
N VAL A 160 8.96 -13.43 10.14
CA VAL A 160 9.65 -14.16 11.20
C VAL A 160 9.59 -13.33 12.48
N PRO A 161 8.92 -13.80 13.56
CA PRO A 161 8.81 -13.02 14.79
C PRO A 161 10.21 -12.75 15.36
N ARG A 162 10.55 -11.46 15.49
CA ARG A 162 11.77 -11.06 16.19
C ARG A 162 11.56 -11.28 17.68
N ARG A 163 12.39 -12.13 18.28
CA ARG A 163 12.41 -12.34 19.73
C ARG A 163 13.51 -11.46 20.31
N ALA A 164 13.12 -10.53 21.18
CA ALA A 164 14.06 -9.78 22.00
C ALA A 164 13.99 -10.35 23.42
N GLU A 165 15.16 -10.68 23.96
CA GLU A 165 15.30 -11.04 25.38
C GLU A 165 15.81 -9.82 26.12
N HIS A 166 15.09 -9.42 27.15
CA HIS A 166 15.46 -8.31 28.02
C HIS A 166 15.77 -8.87 29.40
N SER A 167 16.97 -8.61 29.91
CA SER A 167 17.35 -8.89 31.28
C SER A 167 17.40 -7.59 32.08
N PHE A 168 17.02 -7.68 33.36
CA PHE A 168 16.99 -6.55 34.27
C PHE A 168 17.59 -6.98 35.62
N ASP A 169 18.34 -6.08 36.25
CA ASP A 169 19.01 -6.36 37.53
C ASP A 169 18.05 -6.31 38.74
N SER A 170 16.82 -5.85 38.54
CA SER A 170 15.80 -5.78 39.59
C SER A 170 14.37 -5.78 39.03
N TYR A 171 13.40 -6.11 39.89
CA TYR A 171 11.98 -6.01 39.56
C TYR A 171 11.53 -4.57 39.26
N GLU A 172 12.15 -3.58 39.90
CA GLU A 172 11.90 -2.16 39.64
C GLU A 172 12.34 -1.79 38.21
N ALA A 173 13.56 -2.15 37.81
CA ALA A 173 14.08 -1.90 36.46
C ALA A 173 13.26 -2.63 35.37
N MET A 174 12.79 -3.83 35.66
CA MET A 174 11.89 -4.58 34.76
C MET A 174 10.54 -3.87 34.59
N THR A 175 9.97 -3.35 35.67
CA THR A 175 8.69 -2.64 35.64
C THR A 175 8.81 -1.32 34.87
N ASP A 176 9.91 -0.58 35.07
CA ASP A 176 10.26 0.59 34.24
C ASP A 176 10.44 0.20 32.77
N GLY A 177 11.04 -0.96 32.50
CA GLY A 177 11.19 -1.52 31.17
C GLY A 177 9.84 -1.82 30.49
N PHE A 178 8.83 -2.27 31.24
CA PHE A 178 7.49 -2.50 30.70
C PHE A 178 6.79 -1.20 30.28
N CYS A 179 7.10 -0.07 30.90
CA CYS A 179 6.44 1.20 30.60
C CYS A 179 6.66 1.71 29.17
N ILE A 180 7.61 1.16 28.41
CA ILE A 180 7.75 1.46 26.97
C ILE A 180 6.66 0.79 26.12
N PHE A 181 6.02 -0.27 26.62
CA PHE A 181 5.02 -1.06 25.92
C PHE A 181 3.58 -0.78 26.38
N PHE A 182 3.40 -0.21 27.57
CA PHE A 182 2.08 -0.03 28.15
C PHE A 182 1.80 1.43 28.55
N CYS A 183 0.66 1.95 28.12
CA CYS A 183 0.22 3.31 28.46
C CYS A 183 -0.40 3.46 29.86
N PHE A 184 -0.26 2.49 30.77
CA PHE A 184 -0.81 2.59 32.14
C PHE A 184 0.15 3.28 33.12
N CYS A 185 1.41 3.48 32.76
CA CYS A 185 2.35 4.17 33.64
C CYS A 185 1.98 5.67 33.66
N HIS A 186 1.63 6.21 34.83
CA HIS A 186 1.50 7.65 35.05
C HIS A 186 2.71 8.39 34.45
N PRO A 187 2.56 9.65 34.00
CA PRO A 187 3.63 10.34 33.28
C PRO A 187 4.93 10.31 34.10
N HIS A 188 5.89 9.51 33.65
CA HIS A 188 7.22 9.52 34.23
C HIS A 188 7.79 10.91 33.96
N HIS A 189 8.19 11.61 35.03
CA HIS A 189 9.02 12.79 34.87
C HIS A 189 10.22 12.43 33.98
N PRO A 190 10.59 13.29 33.02
CA PRO A 190 11.68 13.00 32.10
C PRO A 190 12.92 12.63 32.92
N ARG A 191 13.45 11.41 32.69
CA ARG A 191 14.71 10.98 33.29
C ARG A 191 15.77 12.04 32.97
N SER A 192 16.26 12.73 34.00
CA SER A 192 17.47 13.52 33.91
C SER A 192 18.60 12.58 33.51
N LYS A 193 19.17 12.82 32.32
CA LYS A 193 20.31 12.04 31.82
C LYS A 193 21.47 12.09 32.83
N PRO A 194 22.17 10.97 33.08
CA PRO A 194 23.56 11.04 33.53
C PRO A 194 24.47 11.55 32.39
#